data_AF-A0A803XXK5-F1
#
_entry.id   AF-A0A803XXK5-F1
#
_cell.length_a   1.000
_cell.length_b   1.000
_cell.length_c   1.000
_cell.angle_alpha   90.00
_cell.angle_beta   90.00
_cell.angle_gamma   90.00
#
_symmetry.space_group_name_H-M   'P 1'
#
loop_
_entity.id
_entity.type
_entity.pdbx_description
1 polymer ?
#
loop_
_entity_poly.entity_id
_entity_poly.type
_entity_poly.pdbx_seq_one_letter_code
_entity_poly.pdbx_strand_id
1 'polypeptide(L)'
;MGFGSPEWPFLQRTGCCLDKRHSGTTKRQHSRPVAAGEAQAGLKQEQAYVRDEFGKILERERISSNEHLTRAILRERAATEEERQKAQRFARQLEEKDRELKKHDAYYKEQLARLEERSAQFYKVTTEQYQKAADEVSARFKRYETQPVCADLQGKILQCYQQHAQETLSCSALASQYLHCVNHAKQQQQA
;
A
#
# COMPACT_ATOMS: atom_id res chain seq x y z
N MET A 1 -13.08 -36.50 -0.80
CA MET A 1 -12.94 -37.46 0.30
C MET A 1 -14.32 -37.70 0.89
N GLY A 2 -14.79 -38.95 0.84
CA GLY A 2 -15.85 -39.51 1.70
C GLY A 2 -17.29 -39.01 1.51
N PHE A 3 -18.02 -39.64 0.59
CA PHE A 3 -19.45 -39.92 0.81
C PHE A 3 -19.55 -40.94 1.95
N GLY A 4 -20.44 -40.72 2.91
CA GLY A 4 -20.65 -41.63 4.03
C GLY A 4 -22.10 -41.61 4.51
N SER A 5 -22.96 -42.35 3.81
CA SER A 5 -24.19 -42.89 4.37
C SER A 5 -23.86 -43.99 5.39
N PRO A 6 -24.70 -44.16 6.42
CA PRO A 6 -24.96 -45.48 7.02
C PRO A 6 -26.46 -45.78 6.87
N GLU A 7 -26.86 -46.60 5.90
CA GLU A 7 -27.01 -48.06 6.01
C GLU A 7 -27.88 -48.51 7.21
N TRP A 8 -29.12 -48.87 6.90
CA TRP A 8 -30.08 -49.56 7.76
C TRP A 8 -29.73 -51.06 7.81
N PRO A 9 -29.65 -51.71 8.99
CA PRO A 9 -29.45 -53.13 9.03
C PRO A 9 -30.75 -53.91 8.76
N PHE A 10 -30.57 -54.77 7.78
CA PHE A 10 -31.39 -55.83 7.23
C PHE A 10 -31.95 -56.82 8.26
N LEU A 11 -33.06 -57.41 7.85
CA LEU A 11 -33.78 -58.55 8.40
C LEU A 11 -32.89 -59.66 9.00
N GLN A 12 -33.32 -60.21 10.14
CA GLN A 12 -33.08 -61.61 10.48
C GLN A 12 -34.39 -62.39 10.50
N ARG A 13 -34.44 -63.31 9.54
CA ARG A 13 -35.42 -64.35 9.31
C ARG A 13 -34.87 -65.60 10.00
N THR A 14 -35.55 -66.12 11.01
CA THR A 14 -35.30 -67.48 11.51
C THR A 14 -36.56 -68.31 11.31
N GLY A 15 -36.35 -69.46 10.69
CA GLY A 15 -37.38 -70.32 10.15
C GLY A 15 -38.03 -71.26 11.17
N CYS A 16 -39.07 -71.90 10.65
CA CYS A 16 -39.97 -72.86 11.25
C CYS A 16 -39.28 -74.12 11.79
N CYS A 17 -39.84 -74.67 12.88
CA CYS A 17 -39.93 -76.11 13.08
C CYS A 17 -41.42 -76.50 13.01
N LEU A 18 -41.76 -77.27 11.97
CA LEU A 18 -42.99 -78.04 11.86
C LEU A 18 -42.86 -79.25 12.78
N ASP A 19 -43.82 -79.47 13.69
CA ASP A 19 -44.14 -80.84 14.11
C ASP A 19 -45.64 -81.03 14.37
N LYS A 20 -46.07 -82.26 14.12
CA LYS A 20 -47.42 -82.69 13.73
C LYS A 20 -48.43 -82.73 14.87
N ARG A 21 -49.55 -82.06 14.60
CA ARG A 21 -50.96 -82.49 14.74
C ARG A 21 -51.22 -83.84 15.47
N HIS A 22 -51.94 -83.75 16.59
CA HIS A 22 -52.98 -84.72 16.94
C HIS A 22 -54.36 -84.04 16.98
N SER A 23 -55.35 -84.78 16.47
CA SER A 23 -56.69 -84.38 16.09
C SER A 23 -57.69 -84.40 17.25
N GLY A 24 -58.37 -83.28 17.49
CA GLY A 24 -59.64 -83.23 18.22
C GLY A 24 -60.68 -82.56 17.33
N THR A 25 -61.60 -83.35 16.80
CA THR A 25 -62.72 -82.89 15.97
C THR A 25 -63.82 -82.30 16.84
N THR A 26 -64.16 -81.04 16.61
CA THR A 26 -65.52 -80.54 16.90
C THR A 26 -66.00 -79.68 15.73
N LYS A 27 -67.11 -80.13 15.15
CA LYS A 27 -67.77 -79.60 13.97
C LYS A 27 -68.72 -78.46 14.35
N ARG A 28 -69.02 -77.63 13.33
CA ARG A 28 -70.15 -76.67 13.18
C ARG A 28 -69.91 -75.28 13.79
N GLN A 29 -70.32 -74.17 13.17
CA GLN A 29 -71.03 -73.91 11.92
C GLN A 29 -70.88 -72.41 11.58
N HIS A 30 -71.01 -72.10 10.29
CA HIS A 30 -71.18 -70.79 9.65
C HIS A 30 -71.77 -69.65 10.51
N SER A 31 -71.22 -68.43 10.39
CA SER A 31 -72.00 -67.16 10.28
C SER A 31 -71.16 -65.92 9.88
N ARG A 32 -71.60 -65.25 8.80
CA ARG A 32 -71.59 -63.79 8.46
C ARG A 32 -70.26 -62.98 8.28
N PRO A 33 -70.05 -62.31 7.13
CA PRO A 33 -68.99 -61.31 6.92
C PRO A 33 -69.41 -59.87 7.30
N VAL A 34 -70.23 -59.67 8.35
CA VAL A 34 -70.81 -58.34 8.65
C VAL A 34 -70.03 -57.57 9.73
N ALA A 35 -69.29 -58.24 10.62
CA ALA A 35 -68.52 -57.59 11.70
C ALA A 35 -67.15 -57.02 11.27
N ALA A 36 -66.60 -57.45 10.12
CA ALA A 36 -65.32 -56.96 9.61
C ALA A 36 -65.43 -55.56 9.00
N GLY A 37 -66.58 -55.20 8.42
CA GLY A 37 -66.83 -53.88 7.82
C GLY A 37 -66.93 -52.77 8.86
N GLU A 38 -67.56 -53.04 10.00
CA GLU A 38 -67.71 -52.09 11.11
C GLU A 38 -66.38 -51.84 11.83
N ALA A 39 -65.58 -52.89 12.09
CA ALA A 39 -64.23 -52.76 12.65
C ALA A 39 -63.27 -52.00 11.71
N GLN A 40 -63.39 -52.21 10.39
CA GLN A 40 -62.58 -51.51 9.39
C GLN A 40 -62.99 -50.03 9.22
N ALA A 41 -64.28 -49.71 9.43
CA ALA A 41 -64.76 -48.33 9.42
C ALA A 41 -64.21 -47.52 10.61
N GLY A 42 -64.16 -48.11 11.81
CA GLY A 42 -63.58 -47.48 13.00
C GLY A 42 -62.10 -47.15 12.84
N LEU A 43 -61.29 -48.08 12.33
CA LEU A 43 -59.86 -47.84 12.06
C LEU A 43 -59.62 -46.73 11.03
N LYS A 44 -60.48 -46.63 9.99
CA LYS A 44 -60.39 -45.56 9.00
C LYS A 44 -60.74 -44.19 9.59
N GLN A 45 -61.71 -44.14 10.51
CA GLN A 45 -62.07 -42.91 11.23
C GLN A 45 -60.94 -42.45 12.15
N GLU A 46 -60.31 -43.39 12.88
CA GLU A 46 -59.16 -43.09 13.74
C GLU A 46 -57.95 -42.63 12.91
N GLN A 47 -57.65 -43.27 11.78
CA GLN A 47 -56.61 -42.82 10.85
C GLN A 47 -56.88 -41.43 10.28
N ALA A 48 -58.14 -41.11 9.96
CA ALA A 48 -58.54 -39.78 9.49
C ALA A 48 -58.37 -38.72 10.58
N TYR A 49 -58.77 -39.04 11.82
CA TYR A 49 -58.59 -38.16 12.99
C TYR A 49 -57.11 -37.88 13.27
N VAL A 50 -56.29 -38.92 13.30
CA VAL A 50 -54.83 -38.81 13.49
C VAL A 50 -54.22 -37.95 12.38
N ARG A 51 -54.61 -38.17 11.11
CA ARG A 51 -54.14 -37.37 9.97
C ARG A 51 -54.51 -35.88 10.10
N ASP A 52 -55.72 -35.57 10.55
CA ASP A 52 -56.17 -34.19 10.77
C ASP A 52 -55.40 -33.50 11.91
N GLU A 53 -55.19 -34.19 13.04
CA GLU A 53 -54.41 -33.66 14.16
C GLU A 53 -52.94 -33.42 13.77
N PHE A 54 -52.32 -34.33 13.03
CA PHE A 54 -50.99 -34.09 12.46
C PHE A 54 -50.98 -32.89 11.50
N GLY A 55 -52.02 -32.71 10.69
CA GLY A 55 -52.17 -31.53 9.82
C GLY A 55 -52.22 -30.22 10.61
N LYS A 56 -52.99 -30.18 11.70
CA LYS A 56 -53.06 -29.01 12.60
C LYS A 56 -51.72 -28.72 13.27
N ILE A 57 -51.00 -29.75 13.72
CA ILE A 57 -49.67 -29.60 14.35
C ILE A 57 -48.66 -29.05 13.33
N LEU A 58 -48.60 -29.62 12.12
CA LEU A 58 -47.71 -29.17 11.06
C LEU A 58 -48.00 -27.72 10.65
N GLU A 59 -49.28 -27.33 10.58
CA GLU A 59 -49.64 -25.96 10.25
C GLU A 59 -49.26 -24.98 11.36
N ARG A 60 -49.42 -25.35 12.64
CA ARG A 60 -48.95 -24.54 13.78
C ARG A 60 -47.43 -24.37 13.78
N GLU A 61 -46.69 -25.45 13.55
CA GLU A 61 -45.22 -25.42 13.41
C GLU A 61 -44.79 -24.52 12.24
N ARG A 62 -45.46 -24.63 11.10
CA ARG A 62 -45.20 -23.79 9.92
C ARG A 62 -45.44 -22.30 10.20
N ILE A 63 -46.55 -21.96 10.85
CA ILE A 63 -46.87 -20.57 11.22
C ILE A 63 -45.84 -20.04 12.21
N SER A 64 -45.55 -20.79 13.28
CA SER A 64 -44.54 -20.42 14.28
C SER A 64 -43.16 -20.20 13.65
N SER A 65 -42.72 -21.14 12.81
CA SER A 65 -41.46 -21.06 12.08
C SER A 65 -41.40 -19.84 11.14
N ASN A 66 -42.48 -19.57 10.40
CA ASN A 66 -42.55 -18.41 9.51
C ASN A 66 -42.55 -17.08 10.29
N GLU A 67 -43.27 -17.01 11.41
CA GLU A 67 -43.23 -15.84 12.30
C GLU A 67 -41.84 -15.62 12.91
N HIS A 68 -41.15 -16.70 13.30
CA HIS A 68 -39.78 -16.65 13.80
C HIS A 68 -38.81 -16.17 12.71
N LEU A 69 -38.94 -16.70 11.49
CA LEU A 69 -38.13 -16.28 10.34
C LEU A 69 -38.39 -14.81 9.98
N THR A 70 -39.65 -14.39 9.93
CA THR A 70 -40.02 -13.00 9.65
C THR A 70 -39.43 -12.05 10.70
N ARG A 71 -39.51 -12.43 11.99
CA ARG A 71 -38.88 -11.67 13.09
C ARG A 71 -37.36 -11.59 12.95
N ALA A 72 -36.70 -12.69 12.59
CA ALA A 72 -35.25 -12.71 12.37
C ALA A 72 -34.84 -11.81 11.19
N ILE A 73 -35.55 -11.89 10.07
CA ILE A 73 -35.30 -11.06 8.88
C ILE A 73 -35.43 -9.57 9.21
N LEU A 74 -36.46 -9.17 9.96
CA LEU A 74 -36.65 -7.77 10.36
C LEU A 74 -35.51 -7.26 11.25
N ARG A 75 -35.02 -8.09 12.18
CA ARG A 75 -33.88 -7.74 13.04
C ARG A 75 -32.60 -7.57 12.24
N GLU A 76 -32.31 -8.51 11.34
CA GLU A 76 -31.12 -8.41 10.48
C GLU A 76 -31.18 -7.17 9.58
N ARG A 77 -32.34 -6.89 8.98
CA ARG A 77 -32.52 -5.67 8.18
C ARG A 77 -32.28 -4.40 9.01
N ALA A 78 -32.83 -4.33 10.22
CA ALA A 78 -32.61 -3.20 11.11
C ALA A 78 -31.13 -3.04 11.49
N ALA A 79 -30.46 -4.14 11.84
CA ALA A 79 -29.03 -4.12 12.17
C ALA A 79 -28.18 -3.68 10.97
N THR A 80 -28.42 -4.21 9.77
CA THR A 80 -27.68 -3.83 8.56
C THR A 80 -27.88 -2.36 8.19
N GLU A 81 -29.09 -1.82 8.37
CA GLU A 81 -29.38 -0.42 8.11
C GLU A 81 -28.71 0.51 9.14
N GLU A 82 -28.69 0.11 10.41
CA GLU A 82 -27.97 0.84 11.46
C GLU A 82 -26.47 0.90 11.15
N GLU A 83 -25.86 -0.23 10.78
CA GLU A 83 -24.44 -0.30 10.41
C GLU A 83 -24.14 0.53 9.16
N ARG A 84 -25.02 0.51 8.15
CA ARG A 84 -24.90 1.39 6.96
C ARG A 84 -24.95 2.86 7.33
N GLN A 85 -25.86 3.26 8.22
CA GLN A 85 -25.95 4.64 8.68
C GLN A 85 -24.72 5.06 9.47
N LYS A 86 -24.19 4.20 10.34
CA LYS A 86 -22.92 4.44 11.04
C LYS A 86 -21.78 4.62 10.05
N ALA A 87 -21.64 3.69 9.10
CA ALA A 87 -20.61 3.77 8.06
C ALA A 87 -20.72 5.06 7.24
N GLN A 88 -21.93 5.48 6.86
CA GLN A 88 -22.15 6.72 6.14
C GLN A 88 -21.78 7.96 6.96
N ARG A 89 -22.07 7.97 8.27
CA ARG A 89 -21.67 9.07 9.17
C ARG A 89 -20.16 9.17 9.26
N PHE A 90 -19.46 8.06 9.45
CA PHE A 90 -18.00 8.04 9.49
C PHE A 90 -17.39 8.46 8.14
N ALA A 91 -17.94 8.00 7.01
CA ALA A 91 -17.48 8.43 5.70
C ALA A 91 -17.57 9.97 5.53
N ARG A 92 -18.67 10.59 5.95
CA ARG A 92 -18.82 12.06 5.92
C ARG A 92 -17.81 12.77 6.81
N GLN A 93 -17.58 12.26 8.02
CA GLN A 93 -16.59 12.83 8.94
C GLN A 93 -15.16 12.73 8.36
N LEU A 94 -14.83 11.60 7.74
CA LEU A 94 -13.53 11.41 7.08
C LEU A 94 -13.37 12.37 5.91
N GLU A 95 -14.38 12.54 5.06
CA GLU A 95 -14.32 13.51 3.96
C GLU A 95 -14.13 14.95 4.45
N GLU A 96 -14.78 15.34 5.55
CA GLU A 96 -14.59 16.66 6.16
C GLU A 96 -13.16 16.82 6.69
N LYS A 97 -12.64 15.82 7.41
CA LYS A 97 -11.26 15.83 7.92
C LYS A 97 -10.24 15.86 6.79
N ASP A 98 -10.45 15.12 5.71
CA ASP A 98 -9.60 15.15 4.53
C ASP A 98 -9.60 16.53 3.85
N ARG A 99 -10.75 17.21 3.81
CA ARG A 99 -10.84 18.57 3.27
C ARG A 99 -10.09 19.56 4.16
N GLU A 100 -10.21 19.46 5.48
CA GLU A 100 -9.44 20.27 6.42
C GLU A 100 -7.94 20.04 6.24
N LEU A 101 -7.49 18.78 6.23
CA LEU A 101 -6.09 18.41 6.03
C LEU A 101 -5.53 18.96 4.71
N LYS A 102 -6.28 18.85 3.62
CA LYS A 102 -5.87 19.41 2.31
C LYS A 102 -5.72 20.92 2.34
N LYS A 103 -6.59 21.65 3.06
CA LYS A 103 -6.44 23.10 3.23
C LYS A 103 -5.17 23.45 4.00
N HIS A 104 -4.89 22.73 5.07
CA HIS A 104 -3.66 22.94 5.85
C HIS A 104 -2.41 22.61 5.04
N ASP A 105 -2.41 21.48 4.33
CA ASP A 105 -1.29 21.08 3.46
C ASP A 105 -1.00 22.13 2.37
N ALA A 106 -2.04 22.61 1.68
CA ALA A 106 -1.89 23.69 0.70
C ALA A 106 -1.33 24.97 1.33
N TYR A 107 -1.84 25.37 2.49
CA TYR A 107 -1.36 26.56 3.21
C TYR A 107 0.12 26.44 3.58
N TYR A 108 0.55 25.33 4.18
CA TYR A 108 1.93 25.15 4.59
C TYR A 108 2.87 25.01 3.40
N LYS A 109 2.46 24.35 2.32
CA LYS A 109 3.22 24.30 1.07
C LYS A 109 3.44 25.68 0.48
N GLU A 110 2.42 26.54 0.48
CA GLU A 110 2.55 27.92 0.00
C GLU A 110 3.48 28.76 0.87
N GLN A 111 3.40 28.63 2.20
CA GLN A 111 4.34 29.30 3.10
C GLN A 111 5.78 28.86 2.87
N LEU A 112 6.01 27.56 2.69
CA LEU A 112 7.34 27.02 2.39
C LEU A 112 7.85 27.53 1.05
N ALA A 113 7.04 27.47 -0.01
CA ALA A 113 7.42 27.97 -1.33
C ALA A 113 7.79 29.46 -1.29
N ARG A 114 7.02 30.28 -0.56
CA ARG A 114 7.32 31.71 -0.40
C ARG A 114 8.61 31.96 0.38
N LEU A 115 8.90 31.14 1.38
CA LEU A 115 10.13 31.23 2.15
C LEU A 115 11.34 30.83 1.29
N GLU A 116 11.23 29.73 0.55
CA GLU A 116 12.25 29.24 -0.38
C GLU A 116 12.52 30.26 -1.48
N GLU A 117 11.49 30.85 -2.07
CA GLU A 117 11.63 31.90 -3.09
C GLU A 117 12.38 33.12 -2.53
N ARG A 118 11.97 33.62 -1.36
CA ARG A 118 12.64 34.77 -0.73
C ARG A 118 14.09 34.44 -0.39
N SER A 119 14.36 33.24 0.11
CA SER A 119 15.71 32.76 0.41
C SER A 119 16.56 32.69 -0.86
N ALA A 120 16.03 32.11 -1.93
CA ALA A 120 16.72 32.01 -3.22
C ALA A 120 17.02 33.39 -3.82
N GLN A 121 16.08 34.34 -3.75
CA GLN A 121 16.29 35.73 -4.17
C GLN A 121 17.40 36.39 -3.34
N PHE A 122 17.38 36.20 -2.01
CA PHE A 122 18.41 36.73 -1.13
C PHE A 122 19.78 36.18 -1.48
N TYR A 123 19.94 34.87 -1.66
CA TYR A 123 21.21 34.27 -2.06
C TYR A 123 21.70 34.81 -3.40
N LYS A 124 20.84 34.87 -4.42
CA LYS A 124 21.18 35.40 -5.75
C LYS A 124 21.72 36.82 -5.67
N VAL A 125 20.95 37.74 -5.07
CA VAL A 125 21.36 39.15 -4.93
C VAL A 125 22.65 39.25 -4.13
N THR A 126 22.82 38.45 -3.08
CA THR A 126 24.04 38.49 -2.27
C THR A 126 25.26 38.04 -3.06
N THR A 127 25.15 36.93 -3.81
CA THR A 127 26.24 36.46 -4.68
C THR A 127 26.54 37.42 -5.82
N GLU A 128 25.53 38.02 -6.45
CA GLU A 128 25.70 39.00 -7.53
C GLU A 128 26.39 40.27 -7.02
N GLN A 129 25.97 40.81 -5.87
CA GLN A 129 26.59 41.98 -5.27
C GLN A 129 28.03 41.69 -4.84
N TYR A 130 28.27 40.52 -4.25
CA TYR A 130 29.63 40.10 -3.89
C TYR A 130 30.54 39.98 -5.11
N GLN A 131 30.07 39.29 -6.16
CA GLN A 131 30.85 39.11 -7.38
C GLN A 131 31.14 40.45 -8.05
N LYS A 132 30.14 41.32 -8.14
CA LYS A 132 30.31 42.67 -8.69
C LYS A 132 31.32 43.48 -7.90
N ALA A 133 31.28 43.42 -6.58
CA ALA A 133 32.27 44.09 -5.73
C ALA A 133 33.67 43.49 -5.91
N ALA A 134 33.79 42.17 -6.02
CA ALA A 134 35.04 41.49 -6.29
C ALA A 134 35.62 41.88 -7.66
N ASP A 135 34.79 41.95 -8.70
CA ASP A 135 35.17 42.37 -10.05
C ASP A 135 35.59 43.84 -10.08
N GLU A 136 34.86 44.72 -9.38
CA GLU A 136 35.22 46.14 -9.27
C GLU A 136 36.56 46.33 -8.56
N VAL A 137 36.78 45.62 -7.45
CA VAL A 137 38.07 45.60 -6.76
C VAL A 137 39.14 45.04 -7.68
N SER A 138 38.91 43.92 -8.37
CA SER A 138 39.88 43.36 -9.32
C SER A 138 40.18 44.28 -10.51
N ALA A 139 39.21 45.07 -10.96
CA ALA A 139 39.39 46.03 -12.05
C ALA A 139 40.19 47.27 -11.60
N ARG A 140 39.94 47.76 -10.38
CA ARG A 140 40.72 48.86 -9.77
C ARG A 140 42.12 48.41 -9.39
N PHE A 141 42.24 47.20 -8.88
CA PHE A 141 43.48 46.52 -8.53
C PHE A 141 43.81 45.48 -9.59
N LYS A 142 43.94 45.90 -10.86
CA LYS A 142 44.69 45.07 -11.81
C LYS A 142 46.05 44.83 -11.18
N ARG A 143 46.39 43.56 -10.95
CA ARG A 143 47.73 43.22 -10.48
C ARG A 143 48.69 43.88 -11.45
N TYR A 144 49.58 44.71 -10.92
CA TYR A 144 50.74 45.14 -11.67
C TYR A 144 51.40 43.85 -12.17
N GLU A 145 51.23 43.55 -13.46
CA GLU A 145 52.10 42.64 -14.18
C GLU A 145 53.45 43.35 -14.15
N THR A 146 54.20 43.16 -13.06
CA THR A 146 55.61 43.54 -13.01
C THR A 146 56.30 42.64 -14.02
N GLN A 147 56.28 43.08 -15.28
CA GLN A 147 57.02 42.44 -16.33
C GLN A 147 58.49 42.52 -15.93
N PRO A 148 59.17 41.38 -15.67
CA PRO A 148 60.54 41.42 -15.22
C PRO A 148 61.38 42.13 -16.28
N VAL A 149 62.11 43.16 -15.87
CA VAL A 149 63.02 43.87 -16.76
C VAL A 149 64.03 42.86 -17.29
N CYS A 150 64.22 42.83 -18.61
CA CYS A 150 65.14 41.91 -19.28
C CYS A 150 64.76 40.42 -19.18
N ALA A 151 63.47 40.08 -18.98
CA ALA A 151 62.98 38.70 -18.84
C ALA A 151 63.49 37.74 -19.94
N ASP A 152 63.47 38.18 -21.20
CA ASP A 152 63.91 37.35 -22.33
C ASP A 152 65.41 37.07 -22.30
N LEU A 153 66.22 38.06 -21.90
CA LEU A 153 67.66 37.91 -21.72
C LEU A 153 67.97 37.02 -20.50
N GLN A 154 67.19 37.16 -19.43
CA GLN A 154 67.26 36.30 -18.25
C GLN A 154 66.97 34.83 -18.60
N GLY A 155 65.98 34.56 -19.46
CA GLY A 155 65.72 33.21 -19.97
C GLY A 155 66.90 32.65 -20.77
N LYS A 156 67.43 33.43 -21.72
CA LYS A 156 68.54 33.02 -22.60
C LYS A 156 69.84 32.76 -21.85
N ILE A 157 70.19 33.58 -20.86
CA ILE A 157 71.41 33.39 -20.08
C ILE A 157 71.32 32.16 -19.17
N LEU A 158 70.16 31.93 -18.54
CA LEU A 158 69.93 30.73 -17.73
C LEU A 158 69.99 29.46 -18.58
N GLN A 159 69.40 29.50 -19.78
CA GLN A 159 69.47 28.40 -20.73
C GLN A 159 70.91 28.12 -21.19
N CYS A 160 71.71 29.16 -21.45
CA CYS A 160 73.12 29.01 -21.83
C CYS A 160 73.94 28.34 -20.71
N TYR A 161 73.79 28.79 -19.46
CA TYR A 161 74.51 28.17 -18.34
C TYR A 161 74.10 26.72 -18.05
N GLN A 162 72.84 26.37 -18.32
CA GLN A 162 72.38 24.98 -18.21
C GLN A 162 73.01 24.08 -19.28
N GLN A 163 73.21 24.60 -20.50
CA GLN A 163 73.80 23.85 -21.62
C GLN A 163 75.34 23.79 -21.54
N HIS A 164 75.98 24.81 -20.98
CA HIS A 164 77.43 24.98 -20.93
C HIS A 164 77.96 25.11 -19.49
N ALA A 165 77.57 24.18 -18.61
CA ALA A 165 77.90 24.23 -17.18
C ALA A 165 79.41 24.21 -16.87
N GLN A 166 80.23 23.56 -17.70
CA GLN A 166 81.70 23.51 -17.55
C GLN A 166 82.43 24.60 -18.36
N GLU A 167 81.74 25.31 -19.24
CA GLU A 167 82.31 26.32 -20.14
C GLU A 167 81.55 27.65 -19.98
N THR A 168 81.45 28.12 -18.74
CA THR A 168 80.66 29.30 -18.35
C THR A 168 81.07 30.59 -19.06
N LEU A 169 82.30 30.67 -19.56
CA LEU A 169 82.82 31.80 -20.33
C LEU A 169 82.19 31.93 -21.73
N SER A 170 81.64 30.85 -22.29
CA SER A 170 80.90 30.89 -23.58
C SER A 170 79.63 31.76 -23.48
N CYS A 171 79.02 31.83 -22.30
CA CYS A 171 77.84 32.63 -22.02
C CYS A 171 78.16 34.09 -21.64
N SER A 172 79.44 34.50 -21.66
CA SER A 172 79.88 35.83 -21.25
C SER A 172 79.25 36.96 -22.06
N ALA A 173 79.08 36.77 -23.37
CA ALA A 173 78.42 37.75 -24.23
C ALA A 173 76.94 37.99 -23.83
N LEU A 174 76.21 36.91 -23.48
CA LEU A 174 74.83 37.00 -22.99
C LEU A 174 74.78 37.65 -21.60
N ALA A 175 75.75 37.36 -20.73
CA ALA A 175 75.88 37.99 -19.42
C ALA A 175 76.11 39.51 -19.50
N SER A 176 76.98 39.95 -20.41
CA SER A 176 77.21 41.38 -20.65
C SER A 176 75.96 42.08 -21.19
N GLN A 177 75.21 41.45 -22.08
CA GLN A 177 73.95 42.00 -22.62
C GLN A 177 72.87 42.13 -21.54
N TYR A 178 72.71 41.11 -20.69
CA TYR A 178 71.79 41.16 -19.56
C TYR A 178 72.17 42.28 -18.59
N LEU A 179 73.45 42.40 -18.23
CA LEU A 179 73.94 43.45 -17.34
C LEU A 179 73.72 44.86 -17.92
N HIS A 180 73.96 45.05 -19.21
CA HIS A 180 73.69 46.31 -19.90
C HIS A 180 72.19 46.67 -19.84
N CYS A 181 71.31 45.71 -20.10
CA CYS A 181 69.87 45.89 -20.01
C CYS A 181 69.42 46.27 -18.59
N VAL A 182 69.93 45.60 -17.56
CA VAL A 182 69.62 45.91 -16.15
C VAL A 182 70.11 47.31 -15.76
N ASN A 183 71.33 47.68 -16.17
CA ASN A 183 71.90 48.99 -15.83
C ASN A 183 71.16 50.13 -16.52
N HIS A 184 70.77 49.95 -17.77
CA HIS A 184 69.96 50.91 -18.50
C HIS A 184 68.59 51.12 -17.84
N ALA A 185 67.92 50.03 -17.45
CA ALA A 185 66.64 50.12 -16.75
C ALA A 185 66.76 50.78 -15.35
N LYS A 186 67.85 50.52 -14.62
CA LYS A 186 68.14 51.21 -13.35
C LYS A 186 68.29 52.72 -13.53
N GLN A 187 68.95 53.16 -14.60
CA GLN A 187 69.11 54.59 -14.90
C GLN A 187 67.77 55.25 -15.27
N GLN A 188 66.91 54.55 -16.02
CA GLN A 188 65.58 55.05 -16.40
C GLN A 188 64.60 55.18 -15.22
N GLN A 189 64.80 54.47 -14.11
CA GLN A 189 63.96 54.58 -12.91
C GLN A 189 64.41 55.69 -11.93
N GLN A 190 65.60 56.28 -12.13
CA GLN A 190 66.19 57.30 -11.24
C GLN A 190 66.13 58.72 -11.82
N ALA A 191 65.57 58.89 -13.01
CA ALA A 191 65.31 60.17 -13.69
C ALA A 191 63.81 60.51 -13.62
#